data_AF-A0A3P6QSX4-F1
#
_entry.id   AF-A0A3P6QSX4-F1
#
_cell.length_a   1.000
_cell.length_b   1.000
_cell.length_c   1.000
_cell.angle_alpha   90.00
_cell.angle_beta   90.00
_cell.angle_gamma   90.00
#
_symmetry.space_group_name_H-M   'P 1'
#
loop_
_entity.id
_entity.type
_entity.pdbx_description
1 polymer ?
#
loop_
_entity_poly.entity_id
_entity_poly.type
_entity_poly.pdbx_seq_one_letter_code
_entity_poly.pdbx_strand_id
1 'polypeptide(L)'
;MRLDSTHSHYSPQVRQYAMELARSIMLCSIGPIDLTDDLKIKLKDIFKEQYKAGFSSAANFGLAFCLKMFLRFQRLDSAPKGCTAYRCSREGDRSIHADALMILFCGIVGKDLRGKYIKFFNATIRYLTLQALLEFTGRASLMSMDNCAQCMDGGILVDAIVTALSDSTKDFCQSAIVALRHINDVCRVVIPNLEVMPLIPFVRYLLESVSALCYASSWFVRLGGASGLTYFIENYPDSVILVNMSRFMDSLVEVLVGMTDQVSCGAVDMAVGAIEKLLKRCLPDCKLDDPKVSIFMNSVASQLFSGSQNIRNKTLSLLNLCADVLKEPFSALMYAYRHLFVSHIERAMEEFNVLALLDRCGSLEALCTIFVCQPSLVDVSIGLERTQKFLNELITVCQMPISEMLELDLFKSMEGCPAHFLPPHTVSEKAEHYKIMAVRALVALYKSLLRDASENGMDTSSEADEGEEGRLTLCKIACVAVETVLCPLKSVVQAAEEALLQVAPVNAECLKRVGEHVFAQFHEPHGEGLNSESVAQLYRLVRLNTSLFDITLATNLVVSFFLEKEPKI
;
A
#
# COMPACT_ATOMS: atom_id res chain seq x y z
N MET A 1 -23.13 -23.56 13.42
CA MET A 1 -22.99 -23.06 14.81
C MET A 1 -21.75 -22.20 14.87
N ARG A 2 -21.84 -20.90 15.20
CA ARG A 2 -20.65 -20.12 15.55
C ARG A 2 -20.24 -20.57 16.96
N LEU A 3 -19.25 -21.45 17.05
CA LEU A 3 -18.63 -21.86 18.31
C LEU A 3 -17.65 -20.76 18.78
N ASP A 4 -18.16 -19.53 18.89
CA ASP A 4 -17.36 -18.40 19.33
C ASP A 4 -16.97 -18.59 20.80
N SER A 5 -15.68 -18.45 21.10
CA SER A 5 -15.14 -18.61 22.46
C SER A 5 -15.50 -17.42 23.36
N THR A 6 -15.87 -16.28 22.75
CA THR A 6 -16.17 -15.02 23.44
C THR A 6 -17.63 -14.89 23.83
N HIS A 7 -18.51 -15.61 23.16
CA HIS A 7 -19.94 -15.63 23.45
C HIS A 7 -20.31 -16.87 24.27
N SER A 8 -20.70 -16.64 25.52
CA SER A 8 -21.21 -17.62 26.49
C SER A 8 -22.55 -18.30 26.10
N HIS A 9 -22.94 -18.28 24.83
CA HIS A 9 -24.25 -18.71 24.37
C HIS A 9 -24.46 -20.24 24.38
N TYR A 10 -23.39 -21.04 24.40
CA TYR A 10 -23.49 -22.50 24.39
C TYR A 10 -22.68 -23.14 25.50
N SER A 11 -23.28 -24.14 26.17
CA SER A 11 -22.59 -24.90 27.21
C SER A 11 -21.39 -25.67 26.63
N PRO A 12 -20.34 -25.94 27.43
CA PRO A 12 -19.19 -26.74 27.00
C PRO A 12 -19.59 -28.09 26.40
N GLN A 13 -20.66 -28.71 26.92
CA GLN A 13 -21.20 -29.97 26.42
C GLN A 13 -21.71 -29.84 24.98
N VAL A 14 -22.48 -28.79 24.68
CA VAL A 14 -23.00 -28.54 23.32
C VAL A 14 -21.86 -28.32 22.33
N ARG A 15 -20.83 -27.56 22.73
CA ARG A 15 -19.64 -27.35 21.88
C ARG A 15 -18.86 -28.64 21.63
N GLN A 16 -18.74 -29.50 22.65
CA GLN A 16 -18.14 -30.83 22.51
C GLN A 16 -18.96 -31.74 21.58
N TYR A 17 -20.29 -31.75 21.70
CA TYR A 17 -21.16 -32.53 20.80
C TYR A 17 -21.02 -32.07 19.34
N ALA A 18 -20.97 -30.76 19.09
CA ALA A 18 -20.73 -30.23 17.75
C ALA A 18 -19.38 -30.69 17.19
N MET A 19 -18.33 -30.70 18.01
CA MET A 19 -17.00 -31.19 17.61
C MET A 19 -16.98 -32.70 17.32
N GLU A 20 -17.66 -33.52 18.11
CA GLU A 20 -17.74 -34.97 17.84
C GLU A 20 -18.57 -35.25 16.58
N LEU A 21 -19.62 -34.47 16.32
CA LEU A 21 -20.41 -34.57 15.08
C LEU A 21 -19.54 -34.21 13.86
N ALA A 22 -18.85 -33.07 13.91
CA ALA A 22 -17.94 -32.66 12.85
C ALA A 22 -16.83 -33.69 12.61
N ARG A 23 -16.23 -34.21 13.68
CA ARG A 23 -15.26 -35.31 13.61
C ARG A 23 -15.84 -36.54 12.92
N SER A 24 -17.06 -36.93 13.27
CA SER A 24 -17.73 -38.10 12.68
C SER A 24 -17.98 -37.91 11.19
N ILE A 25 -18.49 -36.73 10.79
CA ILE A 25 -18.67 -36.36 9.37
C ILE A 25 -17.34 -36.48 8.61
N MET A 26 -16.26 -35.90 9.15
CA MET A 26 -14.94 -35.98 8.49
C MET A 26 -14.43 -37.41 8.41
N LEU A 27 -14.63 -38.24 9.44
CA LEU A 27 -14.21 -39.64 9.43
C LEU A 27 -15.01 -40.48 8.43
N CYS A 28 -16.29 -40.18 8.20
CA CYS A 28 -17.09 -40.86 7.18
C CYS A 28 -16.55 -40.68 5.76
N SER A 29 -15.84 -39.57 5.50
CA SER A 29 -15.23 -39.26 4.20
C SER A 29 -13.76 -39.68 4.09
N ILE A 30 -13.14 -40.06 5.20
CA ILE A 30 -11.77 -40.61 5.24
C ILE A 30 -11.88 -42.14 5.21
N GLY A 31 -12.03 -42.72 4.02
CA GLY A 31 -12.11 -44.18 3.85
C GLY A 31 -10.78 -44.89 4.13
N PRO A 32 -10.79 -46.15 4.63
CA PRO A 32 -9.57 -46.96 4.75
C PRO A 32 -9.02 -47.33 3.37
N ILE A 33 -7.72 -47.12 3.15
CA ILE A 33 -7.02 -47.57 1.94
C ILE A 33 -6.37 -48.93 2.19
N ASP A 34 -6.66 -49.89 1.33
CA ASP A 34 -6.12 -51.25 1.41
C ASP A 34 -4.70 -51.34 0.77
N LEU A 35 -3.73 -51.86 1.52
CA LEU A 35 -2.32 -51.96 1.11
C LEU A 35 -1.70 -53.33 1.37
N THR A 36 -0.85 -53.76 0.43
CA THR A 36 -0.05 -54.97 0.46
C THR A 36 1.08 -54.91 1.52
N ASP A 37 1.39 -56.05 2.15
CA ASP A 37 2.23 -56.15 3.35
C ASP A 37 3.72 -55.81 3.15
N ASP A 38 4.31 -56.08 1.97
CA ASP A 38 5.71 -55.71 1.66
C ASP A 38 5.95 -54.19 1.69
N LEU A 39 4.94 -53.40 1.33
CA LEU A 39 5.04 -51.94 1.42
C LEU A 39 5.01 -51.46 2.88
N LYS A 40 4.29 -52.16 3.77
CA LYS A 40 4.17 -51.78 5.20
C LYS A 40 5.50 -51.89 5.95
N ILE A 41 6.39 -52.80 5.55
CA ILE A 41 7.67 -53.05 6.21
C ILE A 41 8.70 -51.96 5.85
N LYS A 42 8.91 -51.67 4.56
CA LYS A 42 9.81 -50.58 4.10
C LYS A 42 9.37 -49.20 4.62
N LEU A 43 8.07 -49.01 4.82
CA LEU A 43 7.43 -47.83 5.40
C LEU A 43 7.86 -47.51 6.83
N LYS A 44 8.03 -48.56 7.64
CA LYS A 44 8.22 -48.45 9.08
C LYS A 44 9.62 -47.94 9.45
N ASP A 45 10.60 -48.15 8.56
CA ASP A 45 11.99 -47.79 8.81
C ASP A 45 12.31 -46.33 8.44
N ILE A 46 11.72 -45.78 7.36
CA ILE A 46 11.94 -44.39 6.92
C ILE A 46 11.25 -43.36 7.84
N PHE A 47 10.02 -43.64 8.30
CA PHE A 47 9.25 -42.72 9.15
C PHE A 47 9.60 -42.83 10.65
N LYS A 48 10.27 -43.91 11.09
CA LYS A 48 10.72 -44.09 12.47
C LYS A 48 11.76 -43.06 12.90
N GLU A 49 12.57 -42.56 11.97
CA GLU A 49 13.61 -41.57 12.29
C GLU A 49 13.06 -40.14 12.41
N GLN A 50 12.01 -39.76 11.66
CA GLN A 50 11.51 -38.37 11.63
C GLN A 50 10.29 -38.06 12.52
N TYR A 51 9.56 -39.06 13.01
CA TYR A 51 8.33 -38.86 13.82
C TYR A 51 8.43 -39.43 15.26
N LYS A 52 9.58 -39.30 15.91
CA LYS A 52 9.80 -39.77 17.30
C LYS A 52 8.94 -39.08 18.38
N ALA A 53 8.14 -38.06 18.06
CA ALA A 53 7.28 -37.39 19.02
C ALA A 53 5.83 -37.25 18.50
N GLY A 54 4.92 -38.11 18.95
CA GLY A 54 3.50 -37.74 19.03
C GLY A 54 2.42 -38.75 18.62
N PHE A 55 2.77 -39.91 18.05
CA PHE A 55 1.79 -40.93 17.63
C PHE A 55 1.97 -42.24 18.39
N SER A 56 1.22 -42.45 19.48
CA SER A 56 1.20 -43.76 20.16
C SER A 56 -0.15 -44.50 20.14
N SER A 57 -1.17 -44.07 19.38
CA SER A 57 -2.38 -44.92 19.21
C SER A 57 -3.24 -44.74 17.95
N ALA A 58 -2.84 -43.91 16.98
CA ALA A 58 -3.57 -43.73 15.70
C ALA A 58 -2.77 -44.22 14.47
N ALA A 59 -1.81 -45.12 14.70
CA ALA A 59 -0.65 -45.36 13.83
C ALA A 59 -0.90 -46.14 12.53
N ASN A 60 -2.13 -46.55 12.20
CA ASN A 60 -2.39 -47.35 11.00
C ASN A 60 -3.03 -46.59 9.82
N PHE A 61 -3.46 -45.34 10.01
CA PHE A 61 -4.26 -44.63 8.98
C PHE A 61 -3.46 -43.75 8.01
N GLY A 62 -2.23 -43.32 8.35
CA GLY A 62 -1.47 -42.34 7.53
C GLY A 62 -0.24 -42.88 6.78
N LEU A 63 0.49 -43.84 7.35
CA LEU A 63 1.72 -44.37 6.74
C LEU A 63 1.45 -45.10 5.43
N ALA A 64 0.32 -45.80 5.40
CA ALA A 64 -0.24 -46.53 4.30
C ALA A 64 -0.37 -45.71 3.00
N PHE A 65 -0.91 -44.49 3.12
CA PHE A 65 -1.20 -43.58 2.00
C PHE A 65 0.06 -43.00 1.35
N CYS A 66 1.04 -42.59 2.17
CA CYS A 66 2.24 -41.89 1.72
C CYS A 66 3.14 -42.72 0.76
N LEU A 67 3.15 -44.05 0.85
CA LEU A 67 4.15 -44.87 0.15
C LEU A 67 3.77 -45.30 -1.27
N LYS A 68 2.49 -45.59 -1.55
CA LYS A 68 2.02 -45.79 -2.95
C LYS A 68 2.17 -44.48 -3.76
N MET A 69 2.17 -43.36 -3.05
CA MET A 69 2.34 -42.00 -3.56
C MET A 69 3.79 -41.69 -3.95
N PHE A 70 4.76 -41.93 -3.06
CA PHE A 70 6.18 -41.62 -3.29
C PHE A 70 6.76 -42.34 -4.52
N LEU A 71 6.34 -43.58 -4.78
CA LEU A 71 6.76 -44.34 -5.98
C LEU A 71 5.99 -43.96 -7.27
N ARG A 72 4.89 -43.20 -7.19
CA ARG A 72 4.08 -42.74 -8.35
C ARG A 72 4.24 -41.24 -8.66
N PHE A 73 4.89 -40.48 -7.78
CA PHE A 73 5.20 -39.05 -7.92
C PHE A 73 6.40 -38.74 -8.83
N GLN A 74 7.11 -39.76 -9.33
CA GLN A 74 8.20 -39.64 -10.32
C GLN A 74 7.78 -39.12 -11.72
N ARG A 75 6.57 -38.59 -11.89
CA ARG A 75 6.05 -38.04 -13.16
C ARG A 75 5.25 -36.74 -13.00
N LEU A 76 5.64 -35.89 -12.06
CA LEU A 76 5.12 -34.51 -11.97
C LEU A 76 5.81 -33.53 -12.93
N ASP A 77 6.82 -33.99 -13.67
CA ASP A 77 7.52 -33.18 -14.67
C ASP A 77 6.64 -32.79 -15.86
N SER A 78 5.41 -33.33 -15.97
CA SER A 78 4.47 -33.06 -17.06
C SER A 78 3.06 -32.78 -16.55
N ALA A 79 2.89 -31.73 -15.75
CA ALA A 79 1.56 -31.16 -15.48
C ALA A 79 0.92 -30.68 -16.80
N PRO A 80 -0.27 -31.19 -17.20
CA PRO A 80 -0.94 -30.70 -18.40
C PRO A 80 -1.34 -29.23 -18.22
N LYS A 81 -0.99 -28.39 -19.19
CA LYS A 81 -1.48 -26.99 -19.23
C LYS A 81 -3.01 -27.02 -19.32
N GLY A 82 -3.70 -26.44 -18.34
CA GLY A 82 -5.16 -26.28 -18.35
C GLY A 82 -5.99 -27.18 -17.42
N CYS A 83 -5.37 -28.02 -16.57
CA CYS A 83 -6.13 -28.78 -15.56
C CYS A 83 -6.66 -27.87 -14.45
N THR A 84 -7.95 -27.99 -14.14
CA THR A 84 -8.61 -27.38 -12.97
C THR A 84 -8.61 -28.38 -11.81
N ALA A 85 -8.73 -27.89 -10.56
CA ALA A 85 -8.96 -28.76 -9.42
C ALA A 85 -10.28 -29.54 -9.62
N TYR A 86 -10.30 -30.82 -9.23
CA TYR A 86 -11.53 -31.59 -9.17
C TYR A 86 -12.47 -30.95 -8.14
N ARG A 87 -13.75 -30.83 -8.47
CA ARG A 87 -14.79 -30.32 -7.58
C ARG A 87 -15.94 -31.31 -7.54
N CYS A 88 -16.36 -31.70 -6.34
CA CYS A 88 -17.50 -32.59 -6.16
C CYS A 88 -18.77 -31.94 -6.71
N SER A 89 -19.56 -32.69 -7.48
CA SER A 89 -20.81 -32.21 -8.07
C SER A 89 -21.95 -32.07 -7.06
N ARG A 90 -21.85 -32.76 -5.91
CA ARG A 90 -22.86 -32.75 -4.83
C ARG A 90 -22.62 -31.58 -3.89
N GLU A 91 -23.06 -30.39 -4.29
CA GLU A 91 -22.81 -29.16 -3.50
C GLU A 91 -23.44 -29.21 -2.09
N GLY A 92 -24.55 -29.93 -1.89
CA GLY A 92 -25.14 -30.15 -0.56
C GLY A 92 -24.21 -30.91 0.40
N ASP A 93 -23.67 -32.04 -0.05
CA ASP A 93 -22.68 -32.81 0.70
C ASP A 93 -21.40 -32.00 0.93
N ARG A 94 -20.98 -31.25 -0.09
CA ARG A 94 -19.81 -30.38 -0.03
C ARG A 94 -19.94 -29.32 1.06
N SER A 95 -21.11 -28.67 1.13
CA SER A 95 -21.46 -27.70 2.16
C SER A 95 -21.41 -28.33 3.56
N ILE A 96 -21.97 -29.52 3.76
CA ILE A 96 -21.94 -30.22 5.06
C ILE A 96 -20.50 -30.50 5.52
N HIS A 97 -19.61 -30.90 4.61
CA HIS A 97 -18.21 -31.13 4.93
C HIS A 97 -17.44 -29.85 5.19
N ALA A 98 -17.71 -28.78 4.43
CA ALA A 98 -17.12 -27.47 4.67
C ALA A 98 -17.55 -26.93 6.05
N ASP A 99 -18.83 -27.06 6.41
CA ASP A 99 -19.35 -26.68 7.73
C ASP A 99 -18.73 -27.51 8.86
N ALA A 100 -18.61 -28.83 8.67
CA ALA A 100 -17.94 -29.71 9.62
C ALA A 100 -16.46 -29.32 9.80
N LEU A 101 -15.77 -29.00 8.71
CA LEU A 101 -14.39 -28.54 8.76
C LEU A 101 -14.29 -27.19 9.47
N MET A 102 -15.20 -26.24 9.19
CA MET A 102 -15.29 -24.96 9.90
C MET A 102 -15.50 -25.13 11.41
N ILE A 103 -16.34 -26.08 11.83
CA ILE A 103 -16.50 -26.42 13.25
C ILE A 103 -15.16 -26.86 13.87
N LEU A 104 -14.34 -27.63 13.14
CA LEU A 104 -13.00 -27.99 13.61
C LEU A 104 -12.08 -26.77 13.74
N PHE A 105 -12.12 -25.83 12.77
CA PHE A 105 -11.40 -24.55 12.86
C PHE A 105 -11.81 -23.75 14.12
N CYS A 106 -13.11 -23.72 14.46
CA CYS A 106 -13.58 -23.13 15.71
C CYS A 106 -13.07 -23.89 16.95
N GLY A 107 -13.13 -25.22 16.92
CA GLY A 107 -12.79 -26.03 18.08
C GLY A 107 -11.32 -25.92 18.51
N ILE A 108 -10.41 -25.71 17.57
CA ILE A 108 -8.98 -25.55 17.90
C ILE A 108 -8.62 -24.15 18.44
N VAL A 109 -9.48 -23.17 18.22
CA VAL A 109 -9.38 -21.83 18.81
C VAL A 109 -9.81 -21.86 20.28
N GLY A 110 -10.86 -22.62 20.61
CA GLY A 110 -11.36 -22.77 21.98
C GLY A 110 -10.33 -23.42 22.91
N LYS A 111 -9.94 -22.73 23.99
CA LYS A 111 -8.95 -23.22 24.97
C LYS A 111 -9.33 -24.57 25.60
N ASP A 112 -10.63 -24.81 25.78
CA ASP A 112 -11.20 -26.03 26.38
C ASP A 112 -11.17 -27.25 25.44
N LEU A 113 -11.35 -27.04 24.14
CA LEU A 113 -11.43 -28.12 23.15
C LEU A 113 -10.10 -28.36 22.41
N ARG A 114 -9.23 -27.34 22.32
CA ARG A 114 -7.96 -27.39 21.57
C ARG A 114 -7.11 -28.61 21.93
N GLY A 115 -6.89 -28.88 23.22
CA GLY A 115 -6.06 -29.99 23.68
C GLY A 115 -6.56 -31.36 23.19
N LYS A 116 -7.88 -31.52 23.05
CA LYS A 116 -8.52 -32.77 22.63
C LYS A 116 -8.52 -32.96 21.11
N TYR A 117 -8.75 -31.90 20.34
CA TYR A 117 -8.99 -32.01 18.89
C TYR A 117 -7.85 -31.52 17.99
N ILE A 118 -6.82 -30.82 18.51
CA ILE A 118 -5.73 -30.29 17.67
C ILE A 118 -5.02 -31.37 16.85
N LYS A 119 -4.79 -32.55 17.43
CA LYS A 119 -4.16 -33.67 16.71
C LYS A 119 -5.03 -34.15 15.55
N PHE A 120 -6.35 -34.22 15.77
CA PHE A 120 -7.31 -34.62 14.75
C PHE A 120 -7.39 -33.56 13.65
N PHE A 121 -7.53 -32.28 14.01
CA PHE A 121 -7.48 -31.16 13.07
C PHE A 121 -6.25 -31.23 12.17
N ASN A 122 -5.04 -31.32 12.76
CA ASN A 122 -3.80 -31.41 11.99
C ASN A 122 -3.79 -32.60 11.03
N ALA A 123 -4.29 -33.76 11.45
CA ALA A 123 -4.39 -34.95 10.61
C ALA A 123 -5.36 -34.75 9.44
N THR A 124 -6.53 -34.13 9.70
CA THR A 124 -7.54 -33.82 8.69
C THR A 124 -7.00 -32.86 7.63
N ILE A 125 -6.34 -31.76 8.02
CA ILE A 125 -5.74 -30.81 7.05
C ILE A 125 -4.72 -31.52 6.17
N ARG A 126 -3.83 -32.33 6.76
CA ARG A 126 -2.82 -33.08 6.01
C ARG A 126 -3.44 -34.08 5.04
N TYR A 127 -4.46 -34.81 5.49
CA TYR A 127 -5.18 -35.78 4.66
C TYR A 127 -5.85 -35.10 3.46
N LEU A 128 -6.61 -34.02 3.69
CA LEU A 128 -7.28 -33.28 2.62
C LEU A 128 -6.29 -32.65 1.63
N THR A 129 -5.15 -32.17 2.13
CA THR A 129 -4.06 -31.67 1.26
C THR A 129 -3.53 -32.78 0.36
N LEU A 130 -3.23 -33.94 0.95
CA LEU A 130 -2.76 -35.11 0.21
C LEU A 130 -3.77 -35.58 -0.85
N GLN A 131 -5.06 -35.60 -0.48
CA GLN A 131 -6.15 -35.94 -1.38
C GLN A 131 -6.21 -34.96 -2.56
N ALA A 132 -6.16 -33.65 -2.30
CA ALA A 132 -6.20 -32.62 -3.35
C ALA A 132 -4.99 -32.69 -4.30
N LEU A 133 -3.80 -32.99 -3.77
CA LEU A 133 -2.60 -33.21 -4.58
C LEU A 133 -2.73 -34.46 -5.47
N LEU A 134 -3.41 -35.51 -5.01
CA LEU A 134 -3.67 -36.71 -5.81
C LEU A 134 -4.67 -36.49 -6.92
N GLU A 135 -5.75 -35.76 -6.63
CA GLU A 135 -6.77 -35.37 -7.61
C GLU A 135 -6.13 -34.67 -8.83
N PHE A 136 -5.04 -33.92 -8.62
CA PHE A 136 -4.30 -33.27 -9.68
C PHE A 136 -3.51 -34.21 -10.61
N THR A 137 -3.06 -35.37 -10.15
CA THR A 137 -2.21 -36.26 -10.97
C THR A 137 -2.95 -36.92 -12.15
N GLY A 138 -4.20 -36.52 -12.44
CA GLY A 138 -4.97 -36.94 -13.62
C GLY A 138 -5.34 -38.42 -13.62
N ARG A 139 -5.17 -39.11 -12.50
CA ARG A 139 -5.38 -40.57 -12.39
C ARG A 139 -6.75 -40.93 -11.82
N ALA A 140 -7.77 -40.15 -12.16
CA ALA A 140 -9.17 -40.57 -12.02
C ALA A 140 -9.42 -41.92 -12.75
N SER A 141 -8.63 -42.26 -13.78
CA SER A 141 -8.71 -43.55 -14.48
C SER A 141 -7.97 -44.72 -13.79
N LEU A 142 -7.16 -44.47 -12.76
CA LEU A 142 -6.34 -45.47 -12.06
C LEU A 142 -6.93 -45.85 -10.70
N MET A 143 -7.87 -45.05 -10.21
CA MET A 143 -8.90 -45.48 -9.28
C MET A 143 -9.93 -46.20 -10.15
N SER A 144 -9.99 -47.54 -10.13
CA SER A 144 -11.13 -48.29 -10.70
C SER A 144 -12.36 -48.08 -9.80
N MET A 145 -12.74 -46.82 -9.62
CA MET A 145 -13.92 -46.40 -8.89
C MET A 145 -14.89 -46.01 -9.99
N ASP A 146 -15.80 -46.91 -10.33
CA ASP A 146 -16.86 -46.71 -11.32
C ASP A 146 -17.73 -45.46 -11.05
N ASN A 147 -17.52 -44.76 -9.92
CA ASN A 147 -18.24 -43.58 -9.44
C ASN A 147 -17.31 -42.45 -8.95
N CYS A 148 -16.23 -42.10 -9.65
CA CYS A 148 -15.36 -40.97 -9.25
C CYS A 148 -16.12 -39.64 -9.08
N ALA A 149 -17.24 -39.45 -9.80
CA ALA A 149 -18.14 -38.31 -9.68
C ALA A 149 -18.93 -38.22 -8.35
N GLN A 150 -18.79 -39.21 -7.46
CA GLN A 150 -19.47 -39.27 -6.16
C GLN A 150 -18.53 -39.02 -4.96
N CYS A 151 -17.22 -38.89 -5.20
CA CYS A 151 -16.25 -38.66 -4.13
C CYS A 151 -16.16 -37.18 -3.75
N MET A 152 -16.04 -36.92 -2.45
CA MET A 152 -15.73 -35.59 -1.90
C MET A 152 -14.37 -35.10 -2.43
N ASP A 153 -14.27 -33.81 -2.78
CA ASP A 153 -13.01 -33.21 -3.25
C ASP A 153 -12.17 -32.64 -2.11
N GLY A 154 -10.85 -32.61 -2.28
CA GLY A 154 -9.93 -31.97 -1.33
C GLY A 154 -10.00 -30.44 -1.34
N GLY A 155 -10.65 -29.85 -2.36
CA GLY A 155 -10.87 -28.41 -2.49
C GLY A 155 -11.74 -27.80 -1.39
N ILE A 156 -12.56 -28.59 -0.69
CA ILE A 156 -13.30 -28.15 0.52
C ILE A 156 -12.40 -27.53 1.60
N LEU A 157 -11.13 -27.91 1.61
CA LEU A 157 -10.14 -27.34 2.53
C LEU A 157 -9.88 -25.86 2.23
N VAL A 158 -9.81 -25.48 0.95
CA VAL A 158 -9.60 -24.09 0.55
C VAL A 158 -10.81 -23.26 0.95
N ASP A 159 -12.03 -23.74 0.68
CA ASP A 159 -13.26 -23.04 1.04
C ASP A 159 -13.34 -22.77 2.55
N ALA A 160 -13.05 -23.77 3.38
CA ALA A 160 -13.02 -23.59 4.83
C ALA A 160 -11.93 -22.58 5.27
N ILE A 161 -10.74 -22.61 4.66
CA ILE A 161 -9.68 -21.63 4.95
C ILE A 161 -10.13 -20.21 4.58
N VAL A 162 -10.73 -20.04 3.42
CA VAL A 162 -11.25 -18.76 2.92
C VAL A 162 -12.33 -18.24 3.85
N THR A 163 -13.27 -19.09 4.26
CA THR A 163 -14.29 -18.73 5.26
C THR A 163 -13.68 -18.34 6.60
N ALA A 164 -12.69 -19.08 7.10
CA ALA A 164 -12.01 -18.78 8.35
C ALA A 164 -11.18 -17.48 8.30
N LEU A 165 -10.53 -17.18 7.17
CA LEU A 165 -9.84 -15.89 6.95
C LEU A 165 -10.82 -14.73 6.84
N SER A 166 -12.03 -14.99 6.33
CA SER A 166 -13.08 -13.97 6.16
C SER A 166 -13.86 -13.67 7.44
N ASP A 167 -13.51 -14.29 8.57
CA ASP A 167 -14.21 -14.07 9.83
C ASP A 167 -13.68 -12.82 10.55
N SER A 168 -14.58 -12.07 11.19
CA SER A 168 -14.23 -10.86 11.94
C SER A 168 -13.42 -11.12 13.21
N THR A 169 -13.48 -12.35 13.74
CA THR A 169 -12.78 -12.72 14.98
C THR A 169 -11.36 -13.19 14.67
N LYS A 170 -10.37 -12.45 15.19
CA LYS A 170 -8.94 -12.63 14.89
C LYS A 170 -8.41 -14.06 15.08
N ASP A 171 -8.97 -14.80 16.04
CA ASP A 171 -8.54 -16.16 16.34
C ASP A 171 -8.85 -17.16 15.19
N PHE A 172 -9.90 -16.92 14.40
CA PHE A 172 -10.22 -17.76 13.23
C PHE A 172 -9.24 -17.56 12.08
N CYS A 173 -8.81 -16.31 11.87
CA CYS A 173 -7.73 -16.04 10.93
C CYS A 173 -6.47 -16.82 11.34
N GLN A 174 -6.14 -16.88 12.64
CA GLN A 174 -4.99 -17.65 13.12
C GLN A 174 -5.12 -19.16 12.88
N SER A 175 -6.31 -19.75 13.07
CA SER A 175 -6.51 -21.17 12.77
C SER A 175 -6.39 -21.46 11.27
N ALA A 176 -6.83 -20.53 10.41
CA ALA A 176 -6.60 -20.57 8.97
C ALA A 176 -5.09 -20.55 8.62
N ILE A 177 -4.31 -19.65 9.24
CA ILE A 177 -2.84 -19.61 9.05
C ILE A 177 -2.18 -20.94 9.49
N VAL A 178 -2.64 -21.57 10.57
CA VAL A 178 -2.15 -22.90 10.99
C VAL A 178 -2.46 -23.97 9.93
N ALA A 179 -3.63 -23.92 9.30
CA ALA A 179 -3.96 -24.83 8.21
C ALA A 179 -3.08 -24.59 6.96
N LEU A 180 -2.86 -23.33 6.57
CA LEU A 180 -1.93 -22.97 5.48
C LEU A 180 -0.51 -23.51 5.72
N ARG A 181 -0.07 -23.50 6.99
CA ARG A 181 1.22 -24.10 7.38
C ARG A 181 1.25 -25.60 7.15
N HIS A 182 0.23 -26.32 7.59
CA HIS A 182 0.17 -27.76 7.35
C HIS A 182 0.06 -28.13 5.87
N ILE A 183 -0.62 -27.31 5.06
CA ILE A 183 -0.62 -27.47 3.60
C ILE A 183 0.80 -27.33 3.05
N ASN A 184 1.51 -26.25 3.42
CA ASN A 184 2.88 -26.00 2.97
C ASN A 184 3.84 -27.13 3.38
N ASP A 185 3.76 -27.59 4.64
CA ASP A 185 4.57 -28.71 5.15
C ASP A 185 4.37 -29.97 4.31
N VAL A 186 3.12 -30.33 4.01
CA VAL A 186 2.78 -31.50 3.19
C VAL A 186 3.29 -31.35 1.78
N CYS A 187 3.04 -30.20 1.15
CA CYS A 187 3.52 -29.91 -0.20
C CYS A 187 5.05 -30.04 -0.29
N ARG A 188 5.80 -29.51 0.67
CA ARG A 188 7.28 -29.59 0.69
C ARG A 188 7.81 -31.01 0.87
N VAL A 189 7.09 -31.87 1.58
CA VAL A 189 7.47 -33.27 1.78
C VAL A 189 7.13 -34.12 0.56
N VAL A 190 5.98 -33.83 -0.08
CA VAL A 190 5.40 -34.67 -1.13
C VAL A 190 5.91 -34.32 -2.51
N ILE A 191 6.15 -33.03 -2.78
CA ILE A 191 6.57 -32.52 -4.09
C ILE A 191 8.10 -32.57 -4.15
N PRO A 192 8.69 -33.44 -5.00
CA PRO A 192 10.15 -33.59 -5.05
C PRO A 192 10.86 -32.35 -5.61
N ASN A 193 10.22 -31.66 -6.56
CA ASN A 193 10.72 -30.45 -7.20
C ASN A 193 9.79 -29.26 -6.89
N LEU A 194 10.22 -28.34 -6.02
CA LEU A 194 9.39 -27.21 -5.61
C LEU A 194 9.12 -26.21 -6.76
N GLU A 195 9.85 -26.28 -7.87
CA GLU A 195 9.59 -25.46 -9.06
C GLU A 195 8.24 -25.78 -9.72
N VAL A 196 7.73 -27.01 -9.57
CA VAL A 196 6.40 -27.38 -10.12
C VAL A 196 5.24 -27.02 -9.19
N MET A 197 5.52 -26.66 -7.93
CA MET A 197 4.50 -26.32 -6.93
C MET A 197 3.50 -25.23 -7.40
N PRO A 198 3.91 -24.10 -8.02
CA PRO A 198 2.96 -23.11 -8.53
C PRO A 198 2.09 -23.62 -9.69
N LEU A 199 2.46 -24.72 -10.35
CA LEU A 199 1.69 -25.29 -11.47
C LEU A 199 0.57 -26.22 -10.98
N ILE A 200 0.59 -26.61 -9.70
CA ILE A 200 -0.41 -27.51 -9.11
C ILE A 200 -1.74 -26.74 -8.93
N PRO A 201 -2.86 -27.17 -9.55
CA PRO A 201 -4.18 -26.54 -9.48
C PRO A 201 -4.70 -26.36 -8.07
N PHE A 202 -4.43 -27.28 -7.15
CA PHE A 202 -4.78 -27.09 -5.74
C PHE A 202 -4.05 -25.88 -5.13
N VAL A 203 -2.74 -25.75 -5.38
CA VAL A 203 -1.94 -24.59 -4.92
C VAL A 203 -2.42 -23.31 -5.59
N ARG A 204 -2.69 -23.34 -6.90
CA ARG A 204 -3.24 -22.20 -7.63
C ARG A 204 -4.60 -21.76 -7.10
N TYR A 205 -5.52 -22.70 -6.92
CA TYR A 205 -6.85 -22.44 -6.36
C TYR A 205 -6.73 -21.81 -4.97
N LEU A 206 -5.87 -22.36 -4.11
CA LEU A 206 -5.62 -21.78 -2.79
C LEU A 206 -5.11 -20.32 -2.87
N LEU A 207 -4.10 -20.05 -3.70
CA LEU A 207 -3.55 -18.70 -3.86
C LEU A 207 -4.59 -17.73 -4.44
N GLU A 208 -5.32 -18.15 -5.48
CA GLU A 208 -6.35 -17.35 -6.14
C GLU A 208 -7.51 -17.03 -5.19
N SER A 209 -7.98 -18.01 -4.41
CA SER A 209 -9.08 -17.80 -3.45
C SER A 209 -8.67 -16.90 -2.28
N VAL A 210 -7.44 -17.00 -1.78
CA VAL A 210 -6.95 -16.09 -0.72
C VAL A 210 -6.72 -14.68 -1.27
N SER A 211 -6.15 -14.54 -2.47
CA SER A 211 -6.03 -13.24 -3.15
C SER A 211 -7.39 -12.56 -3.35
N ALA A 212 -8.43 -13.31 -3.74
CA ALA A 212 -9.77 -12.79 -3.96
C ALA A 212 -10.38 -12.09 -2.71
N LEU A 213 -9.97 -12.49 -1.50
CA LEU A 213 -10.40 -11.84 -0.26
C LEU A 213 -9.99 -10.36 -0.17
N CYS A 214 -8.90 -9.99 -0.84
CA CYS A 214 -8.40 -8.61 -0.85
C CYS A 214 -9.33 -7.63 -1.59
N TYR A 215 -10.22 -8.15 -2.45
CA TYR A 215 -11.18 -7.38 -3.24
C TYR A 215 -12.56 -7.27 -2.56
N ALA A 216 -12.76 -7.93 -1.41
CA ALA A 216 -14.05 -7.94 -0.71
C ALA A 216 -14.44 -6.54 -0.20
N SER A 217 -15.72 -6.25 -0.02
CA SER A 217 -16.16 -4.93 0.50
C SER A 217 -15.85 -4.73 1.99
N SER A 218 -15.65 -5.81 2.74
CA SER A 218 -15.53 -5.79 4.21
C SER A 218 -14.07 -5.78 4.66
N TRP A 219 -13.74 -4.88 5.61
CA TRP A 219 -12.37 -4.68 6.09
C TRP A 219 -11.72 -5.93 6.68
N PHE A 220 -12.48 -6.71 7.45
CA PHE A 220 -11.97 -7.91 8.12
C PHE A 220 -11.66 -9.03 7.12
N VAL A 221 -12.42 -9.09 6.01
CA VAL A 221 -12.16 -10.03 4.91
C VAL A 221 -10.88 -9.63 4.18
N ARG A 222 -10.70 -8.34 3.87
CA ARG A 222 -9.45 -7.82 3.29
C ARG A 222 -8.25 -8.07 4.19
N LEU A 223 -8.40 -7.87 5.50
CA LEU A 223 -7.37 -8.19 6.51
C LEU A 223 -7.00 -9.67 6.49
N GLY A 224 -8.00 -10.57 6.39
CA GLY A 224 -7.79 -12.00 6.22
C GLY A 224 -7.01 -12.35 4.96
N GLY A 225 -7.39 -11.74 3.82
CA GLY A 225 -6.66 -11.85 2.56
C GLY A 225 -5.20 -11.41 2.68
N ALA A 226 -4.96 -10.19 3.17
CA ALA A 226 -3.61 -9.66 3.38
C ALA A 226 -2.77 -10.51 4.35
N SER A 227 -3.39 -11.05 5.41
CA SER A 227 -2.73 -11.95 6.37
C SER A 227 -2.34 -13.28 5.72
N GLY A 228 -3.23 -13.87 4.90
CA GLY A 228 -2.95 -15.08 4.14
C GLY A 228 -1.83 -14.89 3.12
N LEU A 229 -1.87 -13.77 2.37
CA LEU A 229 -0.80 -13.41 1.43
C LEU A 229 0.54 -13.18 2.14
N THR A 230 0.54 -12.50 3.28
CA THR A 230 1.74 -12.34 4.12
C THR A 230 2.34 -13.70 4.47
N TYR A 231 1.51 -14.67 4.89
CA TYR A 231 1.96 -16.01 5.21
C TYR A 231 2.61 -16.70 4.00
N PHE A 232 2.02 -16.59 2.80
CA PHE A 232 2.63 -17.12 1.58
C PHE A 232 3.99 -16.48 1.32
N ILE A 233 4.05 -15.14 1.30
CA ILE A 233 5.25 -14.34 1.05
C ILE A 233 6.39 -14.69 2.01
N GLU A 234 6.11 -15.10 3.24
CA GLU A 234 7.14 -15.46 4.20
C GLU A 234 7.56 -16.94 4.14
N ASN A 235 6.64 -17.86 3.80
CA ASN A 235 6.83 -19.28 4.09
C ASN A 235 6.84 -20.20 2.86
N TYR A 236 6.30 -19.78 1.72
CA TYR A 236 6.27 -20.60 0.50
C TYR A 236 7.60 -20.51 -0.27
N PRO A 237 7.93 -21.49 -1.14
CA PRO A 237 9.15 -21.46 -1.96
C PRO A 237 9.18 -20.28 -2.92
N ASP A 238 10.38 -19.81 -3.32
CA ASP A 238 10.54 -18.67 -4.23
C ASP A 238 9.84 -18.87 -5.57
N SER A 239 9.83 -20.10 -6.10
CA SER A 239 9.09 -20.47 -7.31
C SER A 239 7.62 -20.07 -7.25
N VAL A 240 6.97 -20.24 -6.09
CA VAL A 240 5.56 -19.87 -5.89
C VAL A 240 5.40 -18.37 -5.81
N ILE A 241 6.29 -17.68 -5.09
CA ILE A 241 6.21 -16.23 -4.88
C ILE A 241 6.43 -15.50 -6.19
N LEU A 242 7.47 -15.85 -6.94
CA LEU A 242 7.86 -15.17 -8.18
C LEU A 242 6.80 -15.33 -9.27
N VAL A 243 6.24 -16.53 -9.44
CA VAL A 243 5.16 -16.78 -10.43
C VAL A 243 3.88 -16.00 -10.09
N ASN A 244 3.63 -15.70 -8.82
CA ASN A 244 2.42 -15.01 -8.37
C ASN A 244 2.66 -13.55 -7.94
N MET A 245 3.86 -13.00 -8.15
CA MET A 245 4.24 -11.68 -7.64
C MET A 245 3.29 -10.57 -8.11
N SER A 246 2.92 -10.55 -9.39
CA SER A 246 1.95 -9.57 -9.93
C SER A 246 0.60 -9.67 -9.22
N ARG A 247 0.07 -10.88 -9.07
CA ARG A 247 -1.22 -11.10 -8.38
C ARG A 247 -1.15 -10.66 -6.93
N PHE A 248 -0.06 -10.95 -6.23
CA PHE A 248 0.12 -10.51 -4.84
C PHE A 248 0.18 -9.00 -4.75
N MET A 249 0.94 -8.34 -5.63
CA MET A 249 1.00 -6.88 -5.71
C MET A 249 -0.38 -6.27 -5.95
N ASP A 250 -1.10 -6.71 -6.98
CA ASP A 250 -2.42 -6.17 -7.34
C ASP A 250 -3.43 -6.37 -6.22
N SER A 251 -3.43 -7.55 -5.58
CA SER A 251 -4.31 -7.85 -4.45
C SER A 251 -4.00 -6.96 -3.24
N LEU A 252 -2.72 -6.78 -2.91
CA LEU A 252 -2.31 -5.98 -1.74
C LEU A 252 -2.55 -4.49 -1.98
N VAL A 253 -2.26 -3.96 -3.17
CA VAL A 253 -2.57 -2.58 -3.54
C VAL A 253 -4.07 -2.32 -3.52
N GLU A 254 -4.89 -3.28 -3.96
CA GLU A 254 -6.33 -3.17 -3.83
C GLU A 254 -6.77 -3.00 -2.37
N VAL A 255 -6.14 -3.69 -1.41
CA VAL A 255 -6.42 -3.45 0.03
C VAL A 255 -6.10 -2.01 0.44
N LEU A 256 -5.05 -1.40 -0.09
CA LEU A 256 -4.74 0.02 0.18
C LEU A 256 -5.83 0.93 -0.40
N VAL A 257 -6.20 0.71 -1.66
CA VAL A 257 -7.14 1.56 -2.42
C VAL A 257 -8.57 1.43 -1.92
N GLY A 258 -9.07 0.22 -1.68
CA GLY A 258 -10.45 0.02 -1.22
C GLY A 258 -10.68 0.35 0.25
N MET A 259 -9.65 0.82 0.98
CA MET A 259 -9.71 1.13 2.41
C MET A 259 -9.38 2.60 2.72
N THR A 260 -9.53 3.52 1.76
CA THR A 260 -9.27 4.96 1.92
C THR A 260 -9.92 5.56 3.17
N ASP A 261 -11.12 5.10 3.52
CA ASP A 261 -11.96 5.71 4.55
C ASP A 261 -11.89 4.95 5.90
N GLN A 262 -11.18 3.81 5.96
CA GLN A 262 -11.17 2.90 7.11
C GLN A 262 -9.75 2.70 7.68
N VAL A 263 -9.11 3.82 8.03
CA VAL A 263 -7.70 3.90 8.40
C VAL A 263 -7.34 3.10 9.67
N SER A 264 -8.29 2.84 10.58
CA SER A 264 -8.03 2.23 11.90
C SER A 264 -8.25 0.71 11.97
N CYS A 265 -8.52 0.02 10.85
CA CYS A 265 -8.86 -1.41 10.85
C CYS A 265 -7.66 -2.38 10.82
N GLY A 266 -6.43 -1.87 10.63
CA GLY A 266 -5.20 -2.65 10.53
C GLY A 266 -5.01 -3.44 9.22
N ALA A 267 -6.01 -3.46 8.32
CA ALA A 267 -5.89 -4.11 7.01
C ALA A 267 -4.85 -3.42 6.11
N VAL A 268 -4.84 -2.08 6.10
CA VAL A 268 -3.87 -1.27 5.34
C VAL A 268 -2.45 -1.53 5.83
N ASP A 269 -2.21 -1.51 7.13
CA ASP A 269 -0.86 -1.76 7.69
C ASP A 269 -0.40 -3.19 7.42
N MET A 270 -1.31 -4.18 7.49
CA MET A 270 -1.00 -5.56 7.11
C MET A 270 -0.60 -5.66 5.63
N ALA A 271 -1.34 -5.00 4.74
CA ALA A 271 -1.05 -5.03 3.31
C ALA A 271 0.27 -4.31 2.97
N VAL A 272 0.52 -3.14 3.55
CA VAL A 272 1.81 -2.44 3.42
C VAL A 272 2.95 -3.34 3.90
N GLY A 273 2.84 -3.91 5.10
CA GLY A 273 3.86 -4.83 5.64
C GLY A 273 4.08 -6.07 4.78
N ALA A 274 3.03 -6.58 4.11
CA ALA A 274 3.14 -7.67 3.16
C ALA A 274 3.92 -7.26 1.89
N ILE A 275 3.62 -6.07 1.33
CA ILE A 275 4.34 -5.51 0.18
C ILE A 275 5.82 -5.33 0.57
N GLU A 276 6.12 -4.72 1.71
CA GLU A 276 7.51 -4.52 2.15
C GLU A 276 8.30 -5.83 2.23
N LYS A 277 7.68 -6.89 2.77
CA LYS A 277 8.30 -8.23 2.83
C LYS A 277 8.51 -8.81 1.44
N LEU A 278 7.56 -8.62 0.53
CA LEU A 278 7.66 -9.07 -0.86
C LEU A 278 8.82 -8.36 -1.58
N LEU A 279 8.96 -7.04 -1.42
CA LEU A 279 10.07 -6.29 -2.01
C LEU A 279 11.42 -6.74 -1.45
N LYS A 280 11.54 -6.83 -0.12
CA LYS A 280 12.78 -7.29 0.56
C LYS A 280 13.15 -8.73 0.21
N ARG A 281 12.19 -9.57 -0.20
CA ARG A 281 12.42 -10.95 -0.63
C ARG A 281 12.76 -11.06 -2.11
N CYS A 282 12.07 -10.32 -2.98
CA CYS A 282 12.12 -10.54 -4.43
C CYS A 282 12.99 -9.56 -5.21
N LEU A 283 13.29 -8.38 -4.65
CA LEU A 283 14.06 -7.33 -5.33
C LEU A 283 15.54 -7.20 -4.94
N PRO A 284 16.11 -7.87 -3.90
CA PRO A 284 17.56 -7.82 -3.70
C PRO A 284 18.32 -8.20 -4.98
N ASP A 285 19.39 -7.46 -5.26
CA ASP A 285 20.28 -7.64 -6.42
C ASP A 285 19.62 -7.47 -7.79
N CYS A 286 18.37 -6.99 -7.85
CA CYS A 286 17.71 -6.63 -9.09
C CYS A 286 18.21 -5.29 -9.62
N LYS A 287 18.19 -5.14 -10.93
CA LYS A 287 18.41 -3.85 -11.60
C LYS A 287 17.09 -3.15 -11.87
N LEU A 288 17.14 -1.86 -12.19
CA LEU A 288 15.95 -1.06 -12.49
C LEU A 288 15.12 -1.62 -13.66
N ASP A 289 15.74 -2.29 -14.63
CA ASP A 289 15.09 -2.90 -15.80
C ASP A 289 14.55 -4.32 -15.53
N ASP A 290 14.69 -4.83 -14.31
CA ASP A 290 14.21 -6.16 -13.97
C ASP A 290 12.67 -6.23 -14.01
N PRO A 291 12.07 -7.26 -14.64
CA PRO A 291 10.62 -7.44 -14.70
C PRO A 291 9.93 -7.42 -13.33
N LYS A 292 10.60 -7.85 -12.26
CA LYS A 292 10.07 -7.84 -10.89
C LYS A 292 9.89 -6.41 -10.38
N VAL A 293 10.81 -5.51 -10.70
CA VAL A 293 10.69 -4.08 -10.38
C VAL A 293 9.55 -3.47 -11.19
N SER A 294 9.43 -3.85 -12.47
CA SER A 294 8.33 -3.39 -13.32
C SER A 294 6.96 -3.81 -12.79
N ILE A 295 6.82 -5.05 -12.28
CA ILE A 295 5.59 -5.51 -11.64
C ILE A 295 5.22 -4.59 -10.46
N PHE A 296 6.18 -4.30 -9.57
CA PHE A 296 5.94 -3.40 -8.45
C PHE A 296 5.51 -2.00 -8.92
N MET A 297 6.29 -1.40 -9.84
CA MET A 297 6.06 -0.04 -10.32
C MET A 297 4.72 0.12 -11.01
N ASN A 298 4.32 -0.84 -11.85
CA ASN A 298 3.02 -0.85 -12.52
C ASN A 298 1.84 -0.87 -11.52
N SER A 299 1.98 -1.55 -10.39
CA SER A 299 0.90 -1.63 -9.40
C SER A 299 0.80 -0.38 -8.52
N VAL A 300 1.91 0.35 -8.26
CA VAL A 300 1.92 1.44 -7.27
C VAL A 300 2.04 2.86 -7.84
N ALA A 301 2.60 3.04 -9.04
CA ALA A 301 2.97 4.37 -9.55
C ALA A 301 1.79 5.36 -9.61
N SER A 302 0.62 4.89 -10.07
CA SER A 302 -0.59 5.71 -10.17
C SER A 302 -1.13 6.18 -8.81
N GLN A 303 -0.83 5.44 -7.73
CA GLN A 303 -1.34 5.74 -6.39
C GLN A 303 -0.67 6.97 -5.76
N LEU A 304 0.43 7.45 -6.34
CA LEU A 304 1.07 8.71 -5.94
C LEU A 304 0.13 9.91 -6.16
N PHE A 305 -0.80 9.83 -7.13
CA PHE A 305 -1.77 10.87 -7.45
C PHE A 305 -3.14 10.66 -6.79
N SER A 306 -3.27 9.69 -5.88
CA SER A 306 -4.54 9.40 -5.19
C SER A 306 -5.07 10.62 -4.43
N GLY A 307 -6.39 10.85 -4.40
CA GLY A 307 -7.00 11.88 -3.54
C GLY A 307 -6.81 11.64 -2.03
N SER A 308 -6.48 10.42 -1.61
CA SER A 308 -6.25 10.07 -0.20
C SER A 308 -4.80 10.31 0.24
N GLN A 309 -4.59 11.23 1.19
CA GLN A 309 -3.28 11.52 1.79
C GLN A 309 -2.62 10.26 2.37
N ASN A 310 -3.40 9.38 3.00
CA ASN A 310 -2.86 8.16 3.59
C ASN A 310 -2.26 7.23 2.52
N ILE A 311 -2.97 7.03 1.41
CA ILE A 311 -2.49 6.21 0.29
C ILE A 311 -1.23 6.83 -0.31
N ARG A 312 -1.21 8.14 -0.56
CA ARG A 312 -0.03 8.82 -1.11
C ARG A 312 1.20 8.65 -0.22
N ASN A 313 1.05 8.87 1.09
CA ASN A 313 2.15 8.72 2.05
C ASN A 313 2.70 7.28 2.09
N LYS A 314 1.83 6.27 2.11
CA LYS A 314 2.25 4.86 2.07
C LYS A 314 2.90 4.51 0.73
N THR A 315 2.36 5.02 -0.38
CA THR A 315 2.92 4.81 -1.73
C THR A 315 4.32 5.40 -1.83
N LEU A 316 4.52 6.65 -1.38
CA LEU A 316 5.83 7.29 -1.35
C LEU A 316 6.82 6.52 -0.47
N SER A 317 6.38 6.03 0.70
CA SER A 317 7.20 5.16 1.56
C SER A 317 7.61 3.86 0.87
N LEU A 318 6.70 3.22 0.11
CA LEU A 318 6.98 2.00 -0.64
C LEU A 318 7.93 2.25 -1.81
N LEU A 319 7.78 3.37 -2.52
CA LEU A 319 8.70 3.77 -3.59
C LEU A 319 10.12 4.03 -3.05
N ASN A 320 10.24 4.72 -1.91
CA ASN A 320 11.53 4.90 -1.23
C ASN A 320 12.13 3.56 -0.79
N LEU A 321 11.33 2.68 -0.19
CA LEU A 321 11.81 1.34 0.18
C LEU A 321 12.29 0.54 -1.05
N CYS A 322 11.59 0.64 -2.17
CA CYS A 322 12.01 0.00 -3.42
C CYS A 322 13.39 0.51 -3.86
N ALA A 323 13.59 1.84 -3.87
CA ALA A 323 14.87 2.45 -4.18
C ALA A 323 15.98 1.96 -3.22
N ASP A 324 15.69 1.93 -1.91
CA ASP A 324 16.62 1.45 -0.88
C ASP A 324 17.01 -0.02 -1.06
N VAL A 325 16.04 -0.90 -1.37
CA VAL A 325 16.28 -2.34 -1.60
C VAL A 325 17.12 -2.56 -2.86
N LEU A 326 16.87 -1.78 -3.91
CA LEU A 326 17.63 -1.82 -5.16
C LEU A 326 19.01 -1.15 -5.04
N LYS A 327 19.24 -0.39 -3.95
CA LYS A 327 20.44 0.45 -3.74
C LYS A 327 20.64 1.48 -4.86
N GLU A 328 19.52 1.99 -5.38
CA GLU A 328 19.49 3.01 -6.43
C GLU A 328 18.91 4.31 -5.84
N PRO A 329 19.34 5.49 -6.30
CA PRO A 329 18.74 6.72 -5.82
C PRO A 329 17.27 6.80 -6.26
N PHE A 330 16.41 7.34 -5.38
CA PHE A 330 14.98 7.50 -5.65
C PHE A 330 14.70 8.16 -7.01
N SER A 331 15.49 9.18 -7.39
CA SER A 331 15.32 9.87 -8.67
C SER A 331 15.63 9.00 -9.89
N ALA A 332 16.60 8.07 -9.80
CA ALA A 332 16.89 7.13 -10.89
C ALA A 332 15.75 6.12 -11.07
N LEU A 333 15.15 5.64 -9.98
CA LEU A 333 13.96 4.78 -10.02
C LEU A 333 12.79 5.50 -10.71
N MET A 334 12.48 6.72 -10.26
CA MET A 334 11.41 7.54 -10.83
C MET A 334 11.65 7.83 -12.32
N TYR A 335 12.89 8.12 -12.72
CA TYR A 335 13.24 8.37 -14.13
C TYR A 335 13.17 7.13 -15.02
N ALA A 336 13.62 5.97 -14.53
CA ALA A 336 13.55 4.71 -15.25
C ALA A 336 12.09 4.34 -15.61
N TYR A 337 11.16 4.63 -14.70
CA TYR A 337 9.74 4.35 -14.86
C TYR A 337 8.90 5.60 -15.20
N ARG A 338 9.53 6.68 -15.69
CA ARG A 338 8.84 7.96 -15.98
C ARG A 338 7.59 7.80 -16.85
N HIS A 339 7.60 6.85 -17.79
CA HIS A 339 6.49 6.57 -18.69
C HIS A 339 5.18 6.22 -17.97
N LEU A 340 5.25 5.67 -16.75
CA LEU A 340 4.07 5.39 -15.91
C LEU A 340 3.47 6.65 -15.28
N PHE A 341 4.26 7.71 -15.16
CA PHE A 341 3.83 8.97 -14.55
C PHE A 341 3.37 10.01 -15.56
N VAL A 342 3.85 9.96 -16.82
CA VAL A 342 3.59 11.00 -17.84
C VAL A 342 2.10 11.33 -17.96
N SER A 343 1.24 10.33 -18.18
CA SER A 343 -0.20 10.57 -18.35
C SER A 343 -0.86 11.15 -17.09
N HIS A 344 -0.37 10.80 -15.90
CA HIS A 344 -0.87 11.36 -14.65
C HIS A 344 -0.39 12.79 -14.41
N ILE A 345 0.85 13.11 -14.79
CA ILE A 345 1.41 14.47 -14.74
C ILE A 345 0.64 15.38 -15.70
N GLU A 346 0.41 14.92 -16.93
CA GLU A 346 -0.33 15.68 -17.96
C GLU A 346 -1.77 15.96 -17.50
N ARG A 347 -2.49 14.95 -17.01
CA ARG A 347 -3.82 15.14 -16.40
C ARG A 347 -3.78 16.12 -15.22
N ALA A 348 -2.81 15.98 -14.33
CA ALA A 348 -2.67 16.83 -13.15
C ALA A 348 -2.43 18.31 -13.50
N MET A 349 -1.80 18.61 -14.64
CA MET A 349 -1.54 19.97 -15.10
C MET A 349 -2.65 20.52 -16.00
N GLU A 350 -3.08 19.76 -17.00
CA GLU A 350 -4.01 20.23 -18.06
C GLU A 350 -5.47 20.27 -17.61
N GLU A 351 -5.86 19.32 -16.76
CA GLU A 351 -7.22 19.16 -16.20
C GLU A 351 -7.33 19.68 -14.76
N PHE A 352 -6.29 20.35 -14.23
CA PHE A 352 -6.21 20.75 -12.82
C PHE A 352 -7.49 21.43 -12.28
N ASN A 353 -8.05 22.35 -13.08
CA ASN A 353 -9.21 23.15 -12.72
C ASN A 353 -10.55 22.41 -12.77
N VAL A 354 -10.60 21.18 -13.32
CA VAL A 354 -11.81 20.33 -13.30
C VAL A 354 -11.74 19.21 -12.27
N LEU A 355 -10.57 18.98 -11.66
CA LEU A 355 -10.41 17.99 -10.59
C LEU A 355 -11.18 18.38 -9.33
N ALA A 356 -11.67 17.39 -8.60
CA ALA A 356 -12.23 17.56 -7.26
C ALA A 356 -11.13 18.01 -6.27
N LEU A 357 -11.51 18.66 -5.16
CA LEU A 357 -10.56 19.25 -4.22
C LEU A 357 -9.50 18.24 -3.72
N LEU A 358 -9.92 17.03 -3.34
CA LEU A 358 -8.99 16.02 -2.84
C LEU A 358 -8.01 15.54 -3.93
N ASP A 359 -8.48 15.42 -5.17
CA ASP A 359 -7.65 15.04 -6.31
C ASP A 359 -6.68 16.18 -6.71
N ARG A 360 -7.10 17.45 -6.57
CA ARG A 360 -6.20 18.60 -6.72
C ARG A 360 -5.08 18.55 -5.69
N CYS A 361 -5.41 18.42 -4.41
CA CYS A 361 -4.41 18.31 -3.34
C CYS A 361 -3.45 17.13 -3.59
N GLY A 362 -3.98 15.97 -3.99
CA GLY A 362 -3.18 14.80 -4.32
C GLY A 362 -2.26 15.02 -5.52
N SER A 363 -2.75 15.67 -6.56
CA SER A 363 -1.97 16.04 -7.74
C SER A 363 -0.84 17.01 -7.38
N LEU A 364 -1.12 18.05 -6.60
CA LEU A 364 -0.11 19.03 -6.19
C LEU A 364 1.02 18.39 -5.37
N GLU A 365 0.68 17.50 -4.45
CA GLU A 365 1.67 16.79 -3.63
C GLU A 365 2.54 15.83 -4.46
N ALA A 366 1.92 15.09 -5.39
CA ALA A 366 2.64 14.24 -6.34
C ALA A 366 3.61 15.06 -7.20
N LEU A 367 3.13 16.18 -7.76
CA LEU A 367 3.93 17.08 -8.58
C LEU A 367 5.10 17.72 -7.80
N CYS A 368 4.91 18.05 -6.51
CA CYS A 368 6.01 18.51 -5.65
C CYS A 368 7.16 17.48 -5.59
N THR A 369 6.82 16.19 -5.50
CA THR A 369 7.81 15.11 -5.49
C THR A 369 8.48 14.95 -6.85
N ILE A 370 7.70 15.05 -7.93
CA ILE A 370 8.15 14.81 -9.30
C ILE A 370 9.05 15.95 -9.81
N PHE A 371 8.68 17.22 -9.62
CA PHE A 371 9.44 18.37 -10.14
C PHE A 371 10.83 18.53 -9.51
N VAL A 372 11.08 17.91 -8.35
CA VAL A 372 12.39 17.94 -7.69
C VAL A 372 13.32 16.83 -8.19
N CYS A 373 12.79 15.81 -8.88
CA CYS A 373 13.57 14.69 -9.40
C CYS A 373 14.61 15.12 -10.45
N GLN A 374 15.72 14.38 -10.50
CA GLN A 374 16.81 14.59 -11.46
C GLN A 374 17.29 13.23 -12.00
N PRO A 375 17.29 13.03 -13.34
CA PRO A 375 16.83 13.95 -14.40
C PRO A 375 15.32 14.21 -14.36
N SER A 376 14.84 15.26 -15.07
CA SER A 376 13.41 15.56 -15.13
C SER A 376 12.62 14.41 -15.77
N LEU A 377 11.45 14.10 -15.20
CA LEU A 377 10.57 13.04 -15.70
C LEU A 377 9.79 13.48 -16.94
N VAL A 378 9.49 14.78 -17.05
CA VAL A 378 8.68 15.40 -18.12
C VAL A 378 9.27 16.77 -18.44
N ASP A 379 9.17 17.20 -19.69
CA ASP A 379 9.53 18.57 -20.08
C ASP A 379 8.51 19.57 -19.51
N VAL A 380 8.97 20.46 -18.64
CA VAL A 380 8.14 21.47 -17.98
C VAL A 380 8.59 22.89 -18.33
N SER A 381 9.20 23.08 -19.51
CA SER A 381 9.68 24.39 -19.97
C SER A 381 8.62 25.50 -19.86
N ILE A 382 9.06 26.69 -19.44
CA ILE A 382 8.18 27.85 -19.24
C ILE A 382 7.46 28.29 -20.53
N GLY A 383 8.04 28.03 -21.71
CA GLY A 383 7.43 28.37 -22.99
C GLY A 383 6.22 27.51 -23.37
N LEU A 384 6.03 26.35 -22.72
CA LEU A 384 4.92 25.45 -23.04
C LEU A 384 3.59 26.00 -22.54
N GLU A 385 2.58 25.96 -23.40
CA GLU A 385 1.22 26.44 -23.09
C GLU A 385 0.63 25.74 -21.86
N ARG A 386 0.83 24.41 -21.75
CA ARG A 386 0.37 23.62 -20.58
C ARG A 386 0.98 24.11 -19.27
N THR A 387 2.28 24.46 -19.29
CA THR A 387 3.00 24.95 -18.11
C THR A 387 2.50 26.34 -17.74
N GLN A 388 2.32 27.22 -18.72
CA GLN A 388 1.77 28.57 -18.53
C GLN A 388 0.36 28.54 -17.94
N LYS A 389 -0.53 27.71 -18.49
CA LYS A 389 -1.89 27.54 -17.97
C LYS A 389 -1.89 27.04 -16.53
N PHE A 390 -1.12 26.00 -16.23
CA PHE A 390 -1.02 25.45 -14.88
C PHE A 390 -0.42 26.45 -13.87
N LEU A 391 0.62 27.19 -14.26
CA LEU A 391 1.21 28.24 -13.42
C LEU A 391 0.22 29.36 -13.11
N ASN A 392 -0.58 29.79 -14.10
CA ASN A 392 -1.62 30.80 -13.87
C ASN A 392 -2.63 30.33 -12.81
N GLU A 393 -3.10 29.08 -12.93
CA GLU A 393 -4.00 28.47 -11.94
C GLU A 393 -3.38 28.43 -10.53
N LEU A 394 -2.10 28.02 -10.42
CA LEU A 394 -1.37 28.00 -9.14
C LEU A 394 -1.23 29.41 -8.54
N ILE A 395 -0.88 30.40 -9.37
CA ILE A 395 -0.74 31.80 -8.94
C ILE A 395 -2.08 32.32 -8.42
N THR A 396 -3.18 32.07 -9.14
CA THR A 396 -4.53 32.43 -8.69
C THR A 396 -4.83 31.85 -7.31
N VAL A 397 -4.55 30.56 -7.08
CA VAL A 397 -4.77 29.91 -5.78
C VAL A 397 -3.89 30.50 -4.67
N CYS A 398 -2.62 30.79 -4.98
CA CYS A 398 -1.67 31.35 -4.02
C CYS A 398 -2.06 32.78 -3.59
N GLN A 399 -2.59 33.59 -4.50
CA GLN A 399 -2.96 34.98 -4.22
C GLN A 399 -4.37 35.12 -3.63
N MET A 400 -5.27 34.17 -3.91
CA MET A 400 -6.66 34.22 -3.44
C MET A 400 -6.76 34.21 -1.91
N PRO A 401 -7.51 35.15 -1.29
CA PRO A 401 -7.78 35.13 0.14
C PRO A 401 -8.69 33.94 0.50
N ILE A 402 -8.54 33.39 1.71
CA ILE A 402 -9.32 32.21 2.14
C ILE A 402 -10.84 32.48 2.08
N SER A 403 -11.29 33.69 2.38
CA SER A 403 -12.70 34.06 2.30
C SER A 403 -13.29 33.92 0.89
N GLU A 404 -12.52 34.28 -0.15
CA GLU A 404 -12.94 34.11 -1.55
C GLU A 404 -12.81 32.66 -1.98
N MET A 405 -11.77 31.97 -1.51
CA MET A 405 -11.56 30.55 -1.79
C MET A 405 -12.73 29.68 -1.33
N LEU A 406 -13.30 29.99 -0.15
CA LEU A 406 -14.48 29.29 0.38
C LEU A 406 -15.74 29.48 -0.48
N GLU A 407 -15.81 30.52 -1.32
CA GLU A 407 -16.93 30.77 -2.22
C GLU A 407 -16.88 29.92 -3.50
N LEU A 408 -15.78 29.24 -3.76
CA LEU A 408 -15.65 28.36 -4.92
C LEU A 408 -16.54 27.12 -4.76
N ASP A 409 -17.14 26.66 -5.87
CA ASP A 409 -18.04 25.49 -5.90
C ASP A 409 -17.38 24.22 -5.32
N LEU A 410 -16.06 24.13 -5.42
CA LEU A 410 -15.24 23.05 -4.89
C LEU A 410 -15.24 22.95 -3.36
N PHE A 411 -15.56 24.03 -2.64
CA PHE A 411 -15.76 24.01 -1.18
C PHE A 411 -17.23 23.94 -0.79
N LYS A 412 -18.13 24.55 -1.57
CA LYS A 412 -19.59 24.51 -1.35
C LYS A 412 -20.16 23.09 -1.36
N SER A 413 -19.62 22.23 -2.22
CA SER A 413 -20.00 20.81 -2.28
C SER A 413 -19.69 20.01 -1.00
N MET A 414 -18.89 20.54 -0.07
CA MET A 414 -18.55 19.88 1.19
C MET A 414 -19.48 20.21 2.36
N GLU A 415 -20.31 21.24 2.27
CA GLU A 415 -21.18 21.70 3.38
C GLU A 415 -22.37 20.77 3.65
N GLY A 416 -22.72 19.90 2.70
CA GLY A 416 -23.83 18.93 2.82
C GLY A 416 -23.40 17.51 3.21
N CYS A 417 -22.11 17.26 3.46
CA CYS A 417 -21.62 15.91 3.74
C CYS A 417 -21.87 15.54 5.22
N PRO A 418 -22.47 14.38 5.54
CA PRO A 418 -22.69 13.96 6.92
C PRO A 418 -21.39 13.96 7.72
N ALA A 419 -21.43 14.41 8.98
CA ALA A 419 -20.26 14.63 9.83
C ALA A 419 -19.32 13.41 10.04
N HIS A 420 -19.77 12.18 9.74
CA HIS A 420 -18.95 10.97 9.80
C HIS A 420 -18.12 10.71 8.53
N PHE A 421 -18.37 11.45 7.44
CA PHE A 421 -17.56 11.48 6.21
C PHE A 421 -16.68 12.72 6.11
N LEU A 422 -16.86 13.69 7.02
CA LEU A 422 -15.98 14.85 7.10
C LEU A 422 -14.72 14.48 7.92
N PRO A 423 -13.52 14.81 7.45
CA PRO A 423 -12.30 14.75 8.26
C PRO A 423 -12.47 15.58 9.55
N PRO A 424 -11.59 15.41 10.57
CA PRO A 424 -11.64 16.21 11.80
C PRO A 424 -11.38 17.71 11.59
N HIS A 425 -11.18 18.15 10.34
CA HIS A 425 -10.78 19.49 9.92
C HIS A 425 -11.96 20.30 9.41
N THR A 426 -12.02 21.58 9.79
CA THR A 426 -13.01 22.53 9.26
C THR A 426 -12.83 22.76 7.75
N VAL A 427 -13.86 23.27 7.06
CA VAL A 427 -13.75 23.64 5.63
C VAL A 427 -12.66 24.70 5.42
N SER A 428 -12.49 25.61 6.38
CA SER A 428 -11.39 26.60 6.40
C SER A 428 -10.01 25.95 6.45
N GLU A 429 -9.81 24.95 7.31
CA GLU A 429 -8.53 24.21 7.37
C GLU A 429 -8.21 23.49 6.06
N LYS A 430 -9.23 23.00 5.34
CA LYS A 430 -9.04 22.40 4.00
C LYS A 430 -8.66 23.45 2.96
N ALA A 431 -9.24 24.64 3.01
CA ALA A 431 -8.87 25.75 2.13
C ALA A 431 -7.43 26.20 2.38
N GLU A 432 -7.03 26.32 3.66
CA GLU A 432 -5.65 26.56 4.04
C GLU A 432 -4.71 25.46 3.52
N HIS A 433 -5.08 24.19 3.71
CA HIS A 433 -4.28 23.07 3.23
C HIS A 433 -4.12 23.07 1.70
N TYR A 434 -5.19 23.36 0.95
CA TYR A 434 -5.13 23.50 -0.51
C TYR A 434 -4.16 24.61 -0.93
N LYS A 435 -4.23 25.76 -0.25
CA LYS A 435 -3.30 26.88 -0.47
C LYS A 435 -1.86 26.50 -0.16
N ILE A 436 -1.60 25.80 0.94
CA ILE A 436 -0.27 25.28 1.31
C ILE A 436 0.28 24.37 0.21
N MET A 437 -0.53 23.44 -0.32
CA MET A 437 -0.11 22.55 -1.41
C MET A 437 0.20 23.31 -2.69
N ALA A 438 -0.60 24.33 -3.03
CA ALA A 438 -0.37 25.15 -4.22
C ALA A 438 0.94 25.93 -4.13
N VAL A 439 1.25 26.50 -2.96
CA VAL A 439 2.52 27.21 -2.72
C VAL A 439 3.71 26.27 -2.87
N ARG A 440 3.65 25.08 -2.27
CA ARG A 440 4.73 24.08 -2.40
C ARG A 440 4.94 23.65 -3.85
N ALA A 441 3.85 23.42 -4.59
CA ALA A 441 3.91 23.04 -6.00
C ALA A 441 4.47 24.17 -6.88
N LEU A 442 4.07 25.43 -6.62
CA LEU A 442 4.58 26.61 -7.33
C LEU A 442 6.10 26.74 -7.15
N VAL A 443 6.59 26.59 -5.92
CA VAL A 443 8.03 26.68 -5.62
C VAL A 443 8.80 25.50 -6.20
N ALA A 444 8.26 24.29 -6.12
CA ALA A 444 8.88 23.10 -6.73
C ALA A 444 9.00 23.24 -8.26
N LEU A 445 7.96 23.75 -8.91
CA LEU A 445 7.97 24.03 -10.35
C LEU A 445 8.95 25.16 -10.70
N TYR A 446 8.94 26.26 -9.94
CA TYR A 446 9.89 27.36 -10.11
C TYR A 446 11.36 26.89 -10.01
N LYS A 447 11.66 26.02 -9.04
CA LYS A 447 12.97 25.40 -8.87
C LYS A 447 13.38 24.57 -10.08
N SER A 448 12.45 23.81 -10.68
CA SER A 448 12.70 23.07 -11.92
C SER A 448 13.02 24.03 -13.07
N LEU A 449 12.21 25.07 -13.24
CA LEU A 449 12.37 26.05 -14.33
C LEU A 449 13.68 26.85 -14.24
N LEU A 450 14.12 27.21 -13.03
CA LEU A 450 15.40 27.89 -12.82
C LEU A 450 16.59 27.04 -13.29
N ARG A 451 16.51 25.72 -13.11
CA ARG A 451 17.56 24.80 -13.55
C ARG A 451 17.63 24.76 -15.06
N ASP A 452 16.48 24.60 -15.73
CA ASP A 452 16.40 24.59 -17.19
C ASP A 452 16.94 25.91 -17.79
N ALA A 453 16.65 27.05 -17.15
CA ALA A 453 17.19 28.35 -17.56
C ALA A 453 18.72 28.44 -17.39
N SER A 454 19.26 27.91 -16.29
CA SER A 454 20.71 27.89 -16.05
C SER A 454 21.48 26.97 -17.00
N GLU A 455 20.89 25.84 -17.38
CA GLU A 455 21.50 24.89 -18.33
C GLU A 455 21.45 25.40 -19.77
N ASN A 456 20.40 26.16 -20.13
CA ASN A 456 20.24 26.73 -21.47
C ASN A 456 20.93 28.10 -21.65
N GLY A 457 21.66 28.60 -20.65
CA GLY A 457 22.40 29.87 -20.74
C GLY A 457 21.50 31.10 -20.95
N MET A 458 20.24 31.04 -20.53
CA MET A 458 19.28 32.13 -20.68
C MET A 458 19.53 33.13 -19.54
N ASP A 459 19.96 34.35 -19.86
CA ASP A 459 20.18 35.40 -18.87
C ASP A 459 18.89 35.66 -18.08
N THR A 460 18.89 35.29 -16.81
CA THR A 460 17.78 35.51 -15.86
C THR A 460 17.55 36.99 -15.52
N SER A 461 18.29 37.90 -16.18
CA SER A 461 18.36 39.34 -15.90
C SER A 461 17.85 40.23 -17.04
N SER A 462 17.21 39.70 -18.10
CA SER A 462 16.61 40.59 -19.10
C SER A 462 15.26 41.11 -18.61
N GLU A 463 15.26 42.33 -18.08
CA GLU A 463 14.09 43.21 -18.15
C GLU A 463 13.66 43.37 -19.61
N ALA A 464 12.34 43.35 -19.82
CA ALA A 464 11.62 43.80 -21.00
C ALA A 464 12.00 43.16 -22.34
N ASP A 465 11.27 42.10 -22.69
CA ASP A 465 10.69 42.03 -24.04
C ASP A 465 9.17 42.19 -23.88
N GLU A 466 8.67 43.40 -24.10
CA GLU A 466 7.24 43.72 -24.25
C GLU A 466 6.69 43.14 -25.57
N GLY A 467 6.95 41.86 -25.84
CA GLY A 467 6.69 41.21 -27.13
C GLY A 467 5.52 40.20 -27.12
N GLU A 468 5.12 39.68 -25.97
CA GLU A 468 3.94 38.81 -25.85
C GLU A 468 3.15 39.15 -24.57
N GLU A 469 2.22 40.11 -24.67
CA GLU A 469 1.26 40.43 -23.62
C GLU A 469 0.58 39.16 -23.10
N GLY A 470 0.91 38.74 -21.88
CA GLY A 470 0.20 37.68 -21.15
C GLY A 470 0.99 36.41 -20.79
N ARG A 471 2.23 36.23 -21.24
CA ARG A 471 3.07 35.09 -20.78
C ARG A 471 3.69 35.35 -19.40
N LEU A 472 3.65 34.34 -18.53
CA LEU A 472 4.29 34.38 -17.22
C LEU A 472 5.81 34.27 -17.34
N THR A 473 6.49 35.12 -16.57
CA THR A 473 7.96 35.14 -16.44
C THR A 473 8.41 34.49 -15.13
N LEU A 474 9.67 34.02 -15.09
CA LEU A 474 10.30 33.51 -13.86
C LEU A 474 10.23 34.54 -12.71
N CYS A 475 10.40 35.82 -13.02
CA CYS A 475 10.31 36.91 -12.04
C CYS A 475 8.90 37.04 -11.45
N LYS A 476 7.85 36.87 -12.25
CA LYS A 476 6.46 36.90 -11.73
C LYS A 476 6.19 35.71 -10.80
N ILE A 477 6.64 34.50 -11.18
CA ILE A 477 6.50 33.28 -10.37
C ILE A 477 7.22 33.46 -9.02
N ALA A 478 8.47 33.94 -9.06
CA ALA A 478 9.27 34.21 -7.87
C ALA A 478 8.59 35.23 -6.94
N CYS A 479 8.05 36.33 -7.47
CA CYS A 479 7.35 37.31 -6.66
C CYS A 479 6.11 36.76 -5.99
N VAL A 480 5.27 36.01 -6.70
CA VAL A 480 4.08 35.38 -6.10
C VAL A 480 4.47 34.40 -5.00
N ALA A 481 5.52 33.59 -5.22
CA ALA A 481 6.01 32.69 -4.20
C ALA A 481 6.50 33.45 -2.95
N VAL A 482 7.26 34.54 -3.12
CA VAL A 482 7.73 35.40 -2.02
C VAL A 482 6.57 36.13 -1.32
N GLU A 483 5.56 36.61 -2.04
CA GLU A 483 4.37 37.25 -1.44
C GLU A 483 3.72 36.35 -0.38
N THR A 484 3.78 35.03 -0.56
CA THR A 484 3.19 34.07 0.40
C THR A 484 3.87 34.03 1.77
N VAL A 485 5.14 34.45 1.91
CA VAL A 485 5.79 34.57 3.23
C VAL A 485 5.34 35.82 4.01
N LEU A 486 4.64 36.74 3.34
CA LEU A 486 4.03 37.94 3.93
C LEU A 486 2.53 37.75 4.25
N CYS A 487 1.97 36.56 3.98
CA CYS A 487 0.59 36.23 4.27
C CYS A 487 0.31 36.24 5.79
N PRO A 488 -0.88 36.65 6.26
CA PRO A 488 -1.22 36.61 7.69
C PRO A 488 -1.37 35.18 8.26
N LEU A 489 -1.45 34.15 7.40
CA LEU A 489 -1.69 32.77 7.82
C LEU A 489 -0.37 32.06 8.14
N LYS A 490 -0.13 31.81 9.44
CA LYS A 490 1.11 31.17 9.94
C LYS A 490 1.41 29.82 9.28
N SER A 491 0.38 29.00 9.03
CA SER A 491 0.48 27.69 8.38
C SER A 491 1.01 27.79 6.94
N VAL A 492 0.50 28.77 6.18
CA VAL A 492 0.94 29.07 4.81
C VAL A 492 2.36 29.62 4.80
N VAL A 493 2.66 30.57 5.70
CA VAL A 493 3.99 31.17 5.82
C VAL A 493 5.06 30.12 6.12
N GLN A 494 4.81 29.22 7.07
CA GLN A 494 5.76 28.16 7.40
C GLN A 494 6.07 27.28 6.18
N ALA A 495 5.03 26.88 5.43
CA ALA A 495 5.21 26.06 4.24
C ALA A 495 5.92 26.81 3.11
N ALA A 496 5.64 28.10 2.94
CA ALA A 496 6.32 28.97 1.97
C ALA A 496 7.80 29.12 2.29
N GLU A 497 8.14 29.37 3.57
CA GLU A 497 9.53 29.45 4.04
C GLU A 497 10.27 28.13 3.78
N GLU A 498 9.72 26.99 4.21
CA GLU A 498 10.31 25.67 4.02
C GLU A 498 10.58 25.37 2.54
N ALA A 499 9.66 25.76 1.65
CA ALA A 499 9.80 25.54 0.21
C ALA A 499 10.83 26.50 -0.42
N LEU A 500 10.74 27.80 -0.14
CA LEU A 500 11.60 28.83 -0.74
C LEU A 500 13.06 28.70 -0.30
N LEU A 501 13.31 28.22 0.92
CA LEU A 501 14.67 27.93 1.39
C LEU A 501 15.36 26.86 0.54
N GLN A 502 14.63 25.99 -0.16
CA GLN A 502 15.20 25.02 -1.09
C GLN A 502 15.66 25.63 -2.42
N VAL A 503 15.38 26.92 -2.64
CA VAL A 503 15.70 27.71 -3.85
C VAL A 503 16.55 28.94 -3.50
N ALA A 504 16.91 29.13 -2.23
CA ALA A 504 17.73 30.26 -1.81
C ALA A 504 19.18 30.16 -2.37
N PRO A 505 19.83 31.29 -2.71
CA PRO A 505 19.31 32.66 -2.57
C PRO A 505 18.29 33.04 -3.66
N VAL A 506 17.18 33.66 -3.26
CA VAL A 506 16.20 34.23 -4.21
C VAL A 506 16.71 35.58 -4.73
N ASN A 507 16.37 35.93 -5.97
CA ASN A 507 16.79 37.19 -6.59
C ASN A 507 16.46 38.40 -5.68
N ALA A 508 17.47 39.23 -5.39
CA ALA A 508 17.37 40.38 -4.49
C ALA A 508 16.37 41.45 -4.98
N GLU A 509 16.25 41.65 -6.29
CA GLU A 509 15.32 42.61 -6.88
C GLU A 509 13.86 42.18 -6.69
N CYS A 510 13.58 40.89 -6.89
CA CYS A 510 12.29 40.28 -6.59
C CYS A 510 11.89 40.50 -5.12
N LEU A 511 12.82 40.27 -4.19
CA LEU A 511 12.60 40.46 -2.76
C LEU A 511 12.40 41.94 -2.40
N LYS A 512 13.16 42.86 -3.01
CA LYS A 512 12.96 44.32 -2.82
C LYS A 512 11.60 44.78 -3.30
N ARG A 513 11.16 44.30 -4.48
CA ARG A 513 9.84 44.63 -5.05
C ARG A 513 8.70 44.16 -4.16
N VAL A 514 8.73 42.91 -3.69
CA VAL A 514 7.66 42.35 -2.85
C VAL A 514 7.72 42.93 -1.42
N GLY A 515 8.92 43.12 -0.90
CA GLY A 515 9.16 43.60 0.45
C GLY A 515 9.19 45.11 0.59
N GLU A 516 8.90 45.90 -0.46
CA GLU A 516 9.10 47.35 -0.48
C GLU A 516 8.44 48.04 0.74
N HIS A 517 7.18 47.71 1.02
CA HIS A 517 6.47 48.23 2.17
C HIS A 517 7.08 47.80 3.52
N VAL A 518 7.63 46.60 3.59
CA VAL A 518 8.30 46.10 4.80
C VAL A 518 9.63 46.84 4.97
N PHE A 519 10.46 46.91 3.94
CA PHE A 519 11.75 47.61 3.99
C PHE A 519 11.58 49.10 4.29
N ALA A 520 10.58 49.76 3.71
CA ALA A 520 10.28 51.17 3.98
C ALA A 520 10.04 51.44 5.47
N GLN A 521 9.31 50.57 6.18
CA GLN A 521 9.05 50.70 7.63
C GLN A 521 10.34 50.70 8.47
N PHE A 522 11.41 50.05 8.00
CA PHE A 522 12.69 49.94 8.72
C PHE A 522 13.78 50.90 8.19
N HIS A 523 13.55 51.59 7.07
CA HIS A 523 14.46 52.62 6.57
C HIS A 523 14.17 54.00 7.18
N GLU A 524 12.97 54.23 7.71
CA GLU A 524 12.64 55.46 8.43
C GLU A 524 13.16 55.45 9.88
N PRO A 525 13.92 56.47 10.31
CA PRO A 525 14.61 56.48 11.61
C PRO A 525 13.67 56.58 12.83
N HIS A 526 12.38 56.90 12.64
CA HIS A 526 11.40 57.15 13.71
C HIS A 526 10.08 56.40 13.49
N GLY A 527 10.14 55.12 13.11
CA GLY A 527 8.94 54.31 12.93
C GLY A 527 8.15 54.09 14.22
N GLU A 528 7.14 54.93 14.48
CA GLU A 528 6.09 54.63 15.46
C GLU A 528 5.26 53.43 14.93
N GLY A 529 5.21 52.33 15.69
CA GLY A 529 4.32 51.20 15.38
C GLY A 529 4.96 49.94 14.78
N LEU A 530 6.28 49.75 14.92
CA LEU A 530 6.91 48.46 14.64
C LEU A 530 6.28 47.36 15.49
N ASN A 531 5.49 46.49 14.87
CA ASN A 531 4.87 45.35 15.53
C ASN A 531 5.72 44.08 15.33
N SER A 532 5.44 43.05 16.14
CA SER A 532 6.18 41.78 16.07
C SER A 532 6.06 41.08 14.70
N GLU A 533 4.99 41.33 13.95
CA GLU A 533 4.79 40.74 12.61
C GLU A 533 5.65 41.44 11.56
N SER A 534 5.78 42.77 11.57
CA SER A 534 6.68 43.52 10.67
C SER A 534 8.13 43.05 10.82
N VAL A 535 8.58 42.81 12.06
CA VAL A 535 9.93 42.28 12.34
C VAL A 535 10.06 40.84 11.83
N ALA A 536 9.04 40.01 12.02
CA ALA A 536 9.03 38.65 11.50
C ALA A 536 9.08 38.64 9.96
N GLN A 537 8.28 39.46 9.29
CA GLN A 537 8.28 39.62 7.83
C GLN A 537 9.64 40.06 7.30
N LEU A 538 10.27 41.05 7.93
CA LEU A 538 11.63 41.47 7.57
C LEU A 538 12.63 40.32 7.71
N TYR A 539 12.60 39.62 8.84
CA TYR A 539 13.47 38.46 9.08
C TYR A 539 13.30 37.39 8.00
N ARG A 540 12.06 37.08 7.62
CA ARG A 540 11.75 36.11 6.55
C ARG A 540 12.37 36.52 5.22
N LEU A 541 12.19 37.77 4.79
CA LEU A 541 12.73 38.28 3.53
C LEU A 541 14.27 38.26 3.51
N VAL A 542 14.91 38.70 4.60
CA VAL A 542 16.38 38.69 4.74
C VAL A 542 16.93 37.26 4.74
N ARG A 543 16.20 36.31 5.32
CA ARG A 543 16.61 34.89 5.33
C ARG A 543 16.60 34.26 3.94
N LEU A 544 15.76 34.75 3.01
CA LEU A 544 15.73 34.31 1.61
C LEU A 544 16.89 34.88 0.78
N ASN A 545 17.41 36.05 1.16
CA ASN A 545 18.65 36.59 0.61
C ASN A 545 19.32 37.57 1.60
N THR A 546 20.45 37.14 2.16
CA THR A 546 21.19 37.90 3.17
C THR A 546 21.80 39.19 2.64
N SER A 547 21.94 39.35 1.31
CA SER A 547 22.47 40.59 0.71
C SER A 547 21.55 41.79 0.88
N LEU A 548 20.30 41.57 1.31
CA LEU A 548 19.33 42.64 1.57
C LEU A 548 19.52 43.31 2.94
N PHE A 549 20.32 42.70 3.82
CA PHE A 549 20.61 43.25 5.13
C PHE A 549 21.80 44.19 5.07
N ASP A 550 21.53 45.48 4.87
CA ASP A 550 22.56 46.52 4.82
C ASP A 550 22.81 47.20 6.18
N ILE A 551 23.87 48.02 6.23
CA ILE A 551 24.30 48.74 7.44
C ILE A 551 23.21 49.71 7.91
N THR A 552 22.45 50.30 6.99
CA THR A 552 21.39 51.25 7.28
C THR A 552 20.26 50.56 8.06
N LEU A 553 19.82 49.40 7.56
CA LEU A 553 18.78 48.57 8.18
C LEU A 553 19.21 48.06 9.54
N ALA A 554 20.46 47.62 9.68
CA ALA A 554 21.04 47.21 10.95
C ALA A 554 21.08 48.37 11.96
N THR A 555 21.48 49.56 11.52
CA THR A 555 21.58 50.76 12.38
C THR A 555 20.20 51.19 12.85
N ASN A 556 19.22 51.25 11.96
CA ASN A 556 17.85 51.63 12.30
C ASN A 556 17.18 50.63 13.25
N LEU A 557 17.37 49.31 13.04
CA LEU A 557 16.89 48.29 13.97
C LEU A 557 17.46 48.46 15.38
N VAL A 558 18.75 48.77 15.50
CA VAL A 558 19.41 49.03 16.78
C VAL A 558 18.81 50.28 17.43
N VAL A 559 18.66 51.37 16.69
CA VAL A 559 18.08 52.63 17.19
C VAL A 559 16.66 52.43 17.72
N SER A 560 15.80 51.70 16.98
CA SER A 560 14.44 51.38 17.42
C SER A 560 14.41 50.55 18.71
N PHE A 561 15.35 49.60 18.89
CA PHE A 561 15.42 48.77 20.08
C PHE A 561 15.91 49.52 21.34
N PHE A 562 16.73 50.56 21.16
CA PHE A 562 17.22 51.40 22.26
C PHE A 562 16.23 52.50 22.65
N LEU A 563 15.42 53.01 21.71
CA LEU A 563 14.40 54.04 21.99
C LEU A 563 13.18 53.50 22.77
N GLU A 564 12.81 52.22 22.62
CA GLU A 564 11.75 51.59 23.42
C GLU A 564 12.11 51.43 24.92
N LYS A 565 13.38 51.59 25.29
CA LYS A 565 13.86 51.44 26.67
C LYS A 565 14.03 52.74 27.44
N GLU A 566 13.79 53.90 26.85
CA GLU A 566 13.72 55.14 27.63
C GLU A 566 12.34 55.20 28.34
N PRO A 567 12.29 55.20 29.68
CA PRO A 567 11.03 55.41 30.38
C PRO A 567 10.53 56.80 30.01
N LYS A 568 9.32 56.90 29.45
CA LYS A 568 8.62 58.18 29.29
C LYS A 568 8.54 58.85 30.68
N ILE A 569 9.33 59.91 30.87
CA ILE A 569 9.38 60.74 32.08
C ILE A 569 8.11 61.60 32.16
#